data_AF-A0A357AN34-F1
#
_entry.id   AF-A0A357AN34-F1
#
_cell.length_a   1.000
_cell.length_b   1.000
_cell.length_c   1.000
_cell.angle_alpha   90.00
_cell.angle_beta   90.00
_cell.angle_gamma   90.00
#
_symmetry.space_group_name_H-M   'P 1'
#
loop_
_entity.id
_entity.type
_entity.pdbx_description
1 polymer ?
#
loop_
_entity_poly.entity_id
_entity_poly.type
_entity_poly.pdbx_seq_one_letter_code
_entity_poly.pdbx_strand_id
1 'polypeptide(L)'
;MPKQLPVIPEEVRKPSKITFNDIPVNAYQKTVKDELKNFTKEEFMNIYRDMFYIREFETMLNLIKTTSEYQGIPYNYPGPAHLGLGQEAAYVGEAFNLTIDDFIFGSHRSHGEILAKGLRSIEILDDDKLMQIMKDFFGGDILNVINDSKKTVKEIGRDFLLYGMICETFGRKNGFHQGLGGSMHA
;
A
#
# COMPACT_ATOMS: atom_id res chain seq x y z
N MET A 1 6.97 12.14 -19.11
CA MET A 1 7.46 10.95 -19.84
C MET A 1 7.99 11.40 -21.20
N PRO A 2 9.23 11.06 -21.58
CA PRO A 2 9.70 11.29 -22.94
C PRO A 2 8.73 10.59 -23.91
N LYS A 3 8.15 11.36 -24.84
CA LYS A 3 7.12 10.86 -25.78
C LYS A 3 7.68 9.78 -26.71
N GLN A 4 8.99 9.71 -26.86
CA GLN A 4 9.71 8.71 -27.65
C GLN A 4 11.06 8.44 -26.98
N LEU A 5 11.37 7.16 -26.76
CA LEU A 5 12.72 6.68 -26.49
C LEU A 5 13.21 6.04 -27.80
N PRO A 6 14.04 6.72 -28.61
CA PRO A 6 14.54 6.15 -29.84
C PRO A 6 15.45 4.96 -29.51
N VAL A 7 14.93 3.75 -29.69
CA VAL A 7 15.71 2.52 -29.61
C VAL A 7 16.34 2.32 -30.99
N ILE A 8 17.51 2.92 -31.21
CA ILE A 8 18.26 2.79 -32.46
C ILE A 8 18.98 1.43 -32.42
N PRO A 9 18.55 0.41 -33.19
CA PRO A 9 19.10 -0.93 -33.09
C PRO A 9 20.61 -0.95 -33.32
N GLU A 10 21.13 -0.08 -34.19
CA GLU A 10 22.55 0.07 -34.50
C GLU A 10 23.37 0.58 -33.32
N GLU A 11 22.74 1.23 -32.32
CA GLU A 11 23.39 1.76 -31.13
C GLU A 11 23.19 0.87 -29.91
N VAL A 12 21.95 0.44 -29.64
CA VAL A 12 21.64 -0.40 -28.47
C VAL A 12 22.13 -1.84 -28.64
N ARG A 13 22.40 -2.28 -29.88
CA ARG A 13 22.99 -3.59 -30.18
C ARG A 13 24.46 -3.52 -30.57
N LYS A 14 25.14 -2.38 -30.36
CA LYS A 14 26.59 -2.30 -30.59
C LYS A 14 27.29 -3.38 -29.76
N PRO A 15 28.20 -4.16 -30.37
CA PRO A 15 29.06 -5.06 -29.62
C PRO A 15 29.78 -4.27 -28.52
N SER A 16 29.61 -4.68 -27.28
CA SER A 16 30.23 -4.07 -26.11
C SER A 16 30.48 -5.13 -25.06
N LYS A 17 31.21 -4.77 -24.00
CA LYS A 17 31.44 -5.61 -22.84
C LYS A 17 30.82 -4.92 -21.63
N ILE A 18 29.99 -5.64 -20.89
CA ILE A 18 29.56 -5.21 -19.56
C ILE A 18 30.55 -5.84 -18.57
N THR A 19 31.26 -5.03 -17.80
CA THR A 19 32.15 -5.48 -16.73
C THR A 19 31.63 -4.88 -15.42
N PHE A 20 31.24 -5.74 -14.48
CA PHE A 20 30.77 -5.33 -13.16
C PHE A 20 31.19 -6.38 -12.13
N ASN A 21 31.22 -5.96 -10.86
CA ASN A 21 31.50 -6.85 -9.74
C ASN A 21 30.38 -7.88 -9.56
N ASP A 22 30.66 -8.99 -8.88
CA ASP A 22 29.63 -9.96 -8.52
C ASP A 22 28.47 -9.26 -7.80
N ILE A 23 27.24 -9.48 -8.29
CA ILE A 23 26.03 -9.01 -7.61
C ILE A 23 25.65 -10.10 -6.61
N PRO A 24 25.74 -9.83 -5.28
CA PRO A 24 25.35 -10.80 -4.28
C PRO A 24 23.84 -11.06 -4.37
N VAL A 25 23.46 -12.32 -4.54
CA VAL A 25 22.05 -12.75 -4.64
C VAL A 25 21.67 -13.45 -3.34
N ASN A 26 20.54 -13.05 -2.73
CA ASN A 26 20.04 -13.61 -1.47
C ASN A 26 21.07 -13.58 -0.31
N ALA A 27 21.99 -12.62 -0.33
CA ALA A 27 23.07 -12.53 0.66
C ALA A 27 22.65 -11.90 1.99
N TYR A 28 21.43 -11.37 2.09
CA TYR A 28 20.91 -10.84 3.34
C TYR A 28 20.49 -11.99 4.27
N GLN A 29 21.35 -12.29 5.24
CA GLN A 29 21.16 -13.38 6.22
C GLN A 29 20.99 -12.87 7.65
N LYS A 30 20.83 -11.55 7.82
CA LYS A 30 20.65 -10.94 9.13
C LYS A 30 19.25 -11.24 9.68
N THR A 31 19.20 -11.46 10.98
CA THR A 31 17.96 -11.63 11.73
C THR A 31 17.42 -10.27 12.20
N VAL A 32 16.17 -10.23 12.67
CA VAL A 32 15.59 -9.03 13.31
C VAL A 32 16.45 -8.55 14.49
N LYS A 33 17.08 -9.48 15.24
CA LYS A 33 17.95 -9.12 16.37
C LYS A 33 19.19 -8.34 15.92
N ASP A 34 19.73 -8.65 14.75
CA ASP A 34 20.91 -7.98 14.20
C ASP A 34 20.61 -6.54 13.76
N GLU A 35 19.33 -6.24 13.50
CA GLU A 35 18.86 -4.94 13.01
C GLU A 35 18.34 -4.02 14.13
N LEU A 36 18.34 -4.46 15.40
CA LEU A 36 17.82 -3.69 16.54
C LEU A 36 18.50 -2.33 16.77
N LYS A 37 19.68 -2.12 16.20
CA LYS A 37 20.42 -0.85 16.29
C LYS A 37 20.09 0.12 15.15
N ASN A 38 19.46 -0.36 14.08
CA ASN A 38 19.17 0.44 12.88
C ASN A 38 17.76 1.03 12.90
N PHE A 39 16.86 0.48 13.72
CA PHE A 39 15.49 0.96 13.87
C PHE A 39 15.11 1.05 15.34
N THR A 40 14.26 2.01 15.66
CA THR A 40 13.61 2.12 16.96
C THR A 40 12.58 1.00 17.15
N LYS A 41 12.21 0.75 18.41
CA LYS A 41 11.13 -0.19 18.74
C LYS A 41 9.82 0.18 18.04
N GLU A 42 9.50 1.46 18.01
CA GLU A 42 8.27 1.98 17.39
C GLU A 42 8.27 1.73 15.87
N GLU A 43 9.38 2.00 15.19
CA GLU A 43 9.52 1.69 13.76
C GLU A 43 9.36 0.20 13.47
N PHE A 44 9.94 -0.69 14.28
CA PHE A 44 9.71 -2.13 14.13
C PHE A 44 8.25 -2.52 14.30
N MET A 45 7.58 -1.95 15.30
CA MET A 45 6.15 -2.19 15.52
C MET A 45 5.31 -1.69 14.35
N ASN A 46 5.65 -0.53 13.80
CA ASN A 46 4.97 0.06 12.64
C ASN A 46 5.19 -0.80 11.38
N ILE A 47 6.42 -1.21 11.08
CA ILE A 47 6.74 -2.10 9.96
C ILE A 47 5.95 -3.41 10.06
N TYR A 48 5.93 -4.04 11.25
CA TYR A 48 5.17 -5.27 11.47
C TYR A 48 3.67 -5.06 11.30
N ARG A 49 3.11 -4.01 11.92
CA ARG A 49 1.70 -3.64 11.84
C ARG A 49 1.27 -3.42 10.39
N ASP A 50 2.07 -2.69 9.61
CA ASP A 50 1.71 -2.32 8.25
C ASP A 50 1.73 -3.55 7.33
N MET A 51 2.70 -4.46 7.49
CA MET A 51 2.67 -5.76 6.81
C MET A 51 1.44 -6.58 7.21
N PHE A 52 1.05 -6.53 8.48
CA PHE A 52 -0.12 -7.27 8.97
C PHE A 52 -1.43 -6.71 8.41
N TYR A 53 -1.61 -5.39 8.33
CA TYR A 53 -2.78 -4.79 7.69
C TYR A 53 -2.91 -5.21 6.23
N ILE A 54 -1.81 -5.20 5.48
CA ILE A 54 -1.80 -5.66 4.08
C ILE A 54 -2.16 -7.14 4.01
N ARG A 55 -1.52 -7.99 4.83
CA ARG A 55 -1.82 -9.43 4.92
C ARG A 55 -3.30 -9.67 5.17
N GLU A 56 -3.90 -9.00 6.13
CA GLU A 56 -5.31 -9.20 6.49
C GLU A 56 -6.25 -8.70 5.41
N PHE A 57 -5.96 -7.56 4.77
CA PHE A 57 -6.73 -7.06 3.62
C PHE A 57 -6.72 -8.06 2.45
N GLU A 58 -5.54 -8.57 2.10
CA GLU A 58 -5.37 -9.55 1.04
C GLU A 58 -6.04 -10.89 1.38
N THR A 59 -5.95 -11.31 2.65
CA THR A 59 -6.61 -12.53 3.16
C THR A 59 -8.13 -12.39 3.11
N MET A 60 -8.68 -11.24 3.48
CA MET A 60 -10.11 -10.93 3.37
C MET A 60 -10.58 -11.10 1.92
N LEU A 61 -9.87 -10.51 0.96
CA LEU A 61 -10.22 -10.65 -0.46
C LEU A 61 -10.13 -12.09 -0.95
N ASN A 62 -9.10 -12.82 -0.53
CA ASN A 62 -8.96 -14.24 -0.87
C ASN A 62 -10.14 -15.08 -0.35
N LEU A 63 -10.54 -14.87 0.91
CA LEU A 63 -11.65 -15.60 1.53
C LEU A 63 -12.96 -15.27 0.80
N ILE A 64 -13.30 -14.00 0.62
CA ILE A 64 -14.48 -13.59 -0.14
C ILE A 64 -14.49 -14.21 -1.55
N LYS A 65 -13.34 -14.26 -2.24
CA LYS A 65 -13.24 -14.84 -3.57
C LYS A 65 -13.44 -16.35 -3.62
N THR A 66 -13.01 -17.06 -2.60
CA THR A 66 -12.98 -18.53 -2.59
C THR A 66 -14.15 -19.15 -1.85
N THR A 67 -14.71 -18.45 -0.87
CA THR A 67 -15.79 -18.93 0.00
C THR A 67 -17.05 -18.04 -0.04
N SER A 68 -17.00 -16.87 -0.68
CA SER A 68 -18.07 -15.85 -0.65
C SER A 68 -18.40 -15.37 0.77
N GLU A 69 -17.42 -15.37 1.68
CA GLU A 69 -17.61 -15.03 3.08
C GLU A 69 -16.32 -14.48 3.70
N TYR A 70 -16.45 -13.56 4.64
CA TYR A 70 -15.38 -13.17 5.56
C TYR A 70 -15.95 -12.86 6.93
N GLN A 71 -15.42 -13.49 7.99
CA GLN A 71 -15.85 -13.27 9.39
C GLN A 71 -17.37 -13.43 9.57
N GLY A 72 -17.98 -14.41 8.91
CA GLY A 72 -19.42 -14.67 8.95
C GLY A 72 -20.26 -13.70 8.11
N ILE A 73 -19.65 -12.78 7.38
CA ILE A 73 -20.33 -11.83 6.50
C ILE A 73 -20.31 -12.40 5.07
N PRO A 74 -21.45 -12.86 4.52
CA PRO A 74 -21.52 -13.33 3.16
C PRO A 74 -21.39 -12.17 2.16
N TYR A 75 -20.55 -12.34 1.16
CA TYR A 75 -20.39 -11.35 0.09
C TYR A 75 -19.95 -12.02 -1.21
N ASN A 76 -20.63 -11.70 -2.31
CA ASN A 76 -20.23 -12.14 -3.64
C ASN A 76 -19.46 -11.02 -4.34
N TYR A 77 -18.18 -11.26 -4.62
CA TYR A 77 -17.33 -10.31 -5.34
C TYR A 77 -17.04 -10.80 -6.77
N PRO A 78 -17.67 -10.22 -7.81
CA PRO A 78 -17.48 -10.67 -9.20
C PRO A 78 -16.22 -10.11 -9.86
N GLY A 79 -15.64 -9.00 -9.36
CA GLY A 79 -14.49 -8.31 -9.99
C GLY A 79 -13.15 -9.06 -9.85
N PRO A 80 -12.14 -8.80 -10.67
CA PRO A 80 -10.82 -9.44 -10.53
C PRO A 80 -10.15 -9.06 -9.20
N ALA A 81 -9.32 -9.95 -8.64
CA ALA A 81 -8.49 -9.65 -7.46
C ALA A 81 -7.10 -10.27 -7.66
N HIS A 82 -6.07 -9.43 -7.72
CA HIS A 82 -4.68 -9.86 -7.85
C HIS A 82 -3.99 -9.68 -6.51
N LEU A 83 -3.80 -10.79 -5.79
CA LEU A 83 -3.40 -10.73 -4.39
C LEU A 83 -1.89 -10.57 -4.21
N GLY A 84 -1.45 -9.59 -3.42
CA GLY A 84 -0.07 -9.39 -3.01
C GLY A 84 0.42 -10.27 -1.86
N LEU A 85 -0.29 -11.36 -1.52
CA LEU A 85 0.06 -12.24 -0.38
C LEU A 85 1.50 -12.73 -0.46
N GLY A 86 2.26 -12.49 0.61
CA GLY A 86 3.69 -12.85 0.71
C GLY A 86 4.65 -11.80 0.16
N GLN A 87 4.14 -10.70 -0.40
CA GLN A 87 4.95 -9.59 -0.93
C GLN A 87 4.95 -8.35 -0.02
N GLU A 88 4.42 -8.47 1.21
CA GLU A 88 4.21 -7.34 2.12
C GLU A 88 5.51 -6.61 2.46
N ALA A 89 6.61 -7.35 2.59
CA ALA A 89 7.92 -6.77 2.87
C ALA A 89 8.45 -5.87 1.74
N ALA A 90 8.08 -6.15 0.48
CA ALA A 90 8.48 -5.30 -0.64
C ALA A 90 7.75 -3.95 -0.57
N TYR A 91 6.43 -3.99 -0.39
CA TYR A 91 5.61 -2.78 -0.30
C TYR A 91 5.96 -1.92 0.93
N VAL A 92 6.06 -2.53 2.10
CA VAL A 92 6.36 -1.82 3.35
C VAL A 92 7.81 -1.33 3.38
N GLY A 93 8.76 -2.15 2.91
CA GLY A 93 10.16 -1.77 2.86
C GLY A 93 10.44 -0.60 1.93
N GLU A 94 9.79 -0.56 0.77
CA GLU A 94 9.79 0.60 -0.12
C GLU A 94 9.17 1.81 0.57
N ALA A 95 7.90 1.69 0.97
CA ALA A 95 7.12 2.80 1.52
C ALA A 95 7.77 3.44 2.75
N PHE A 96 8.42 2.66 3.61
CA PHE A 96 9.08 3.17 4.83
C PHE A 96 10.07 4.31 4.54
N ASN A 97 10.71 4.30 3.38
CA ASN A 97 11.69 5.31 2.98
C ASN A 97 11.08 6.51 2.24
N LEU A 98 9.78 6.46 1.92
CA LEU A 98 9.11 7.50 1.15
C LEU A 98 8.44 8.55 2.03
N THR A 99 8.27 9.73 1.44
CA THR A 99 7.53 10.88 1.99
C THR A 99 6.26 11.13 1.17
N ILE A 100 5.38 12.03 1.62
CA ILE A 100 4.14 12.35 0.88
C ILE A 100 4.40 12.95 -0.50
N ASP A 101 5.60 13.49 -0.74
CA ASP A 101 5.99 14.14 -2.00
C ASP A 101 6.50 13.14 -3.06
N ASP A 102 6.80 11.89 -2.65
CA ASP A 102 7.30 10.86 -3.55
C ASP A 102 6.15 10.13 -4.26
N PHE A 103 6.23 10.07 -5.59
CA PHE A 103 5.26 9.37 -6.43
C PHE A 103 5.59 7.88 -6.56
N ILE A 104 4.55 7.06 -6.43
CA ILE A 104 4.60 5.62 -6.74
C ILE A 104 3.68 5.35 -7.93
N PHE A 105 4.10 4.44 -8.80
CA PHE A 105 3.30 4.01 -9.96
C PHE A 105 3.15 2.49 -9.91
N GLY A 106 1.98 2.07 -9.45
CA GLY A 106 1.65 0.66 -9.31
C GLY A 106 1.22 -0.03 -10.60
N SER A 107 1.11 -1.35 -10.51
CA SER A 107 0.53 -2.21 -11.55
C SER A 107 -0.92 -2.59 -11.20
N HIS A 108 -1.40 -3.75 -11.68
CA HIS A 108 -2.71 -4.29 -11.31
C HIS A 108 -2.71 -5.05 -9.96
N ARG A 109 -1.56 -5.15 -9.29
CA ARG A 109 -1.33 -5.82 -7.99
C ARG A 109 -0.82 -4.81 -6.96
N SER A 110 -1.56 -3.73 -6.77
CA SER A 110 -1.05 -2.55 -6.06
C SER A 110 -1.77 -2.25 -4.75
N HIS A 111 -2.57 -3.19 -4.23
CA HIS A 111 -3.22 -3.02 -2.92
C HIS A 111 -2.20 -2.73 -1.84
N GLY A 112 -1.14 -3.56 -1.79
CA GLY A 112 -0.05 -3.40 -0.84
C GLY A 112 0.71 -2.09 -0.99
N GLU A 113 0.94 -1.61 -2.22
CA GLU A 113 1.62 -0.32 -2.47
C GLU A 113 0.80 0.86 -1.95
N ILE A 114 -0.50 0.90 -2.25
CA ILE A 114 -1.43 1.94 -1.79
C ILE A 114 -1.51 1.94 -0.26
N LEU A 115 -1.71 0.76 0.34
CA LEU A 115 -1.82 0.61 1.78
C LEU A 115 -0.50 0.98 2.48
N ALA A 116 0.64 0.47 2.02
CA ALA A 116 1.94 0.74 2.62
C ALA A 116 2.28 2.24 2.57
N LYS A 117 2.08 2.88 1.41
CA LYS A 117 2.32 4.32 1.25
C LYS A 117 1.38 5.17 2.09
N GLY A 118 0.10 4.81 2.13
CA GLY A 118 -0.88 5.49 2.96
C GLY A 118 -0.55 5.38 4.46
N LEU A 119 -0.25 4.17 4.94
CA LEU A 119 0.13 3.92 6.34
C LEU A 119 1.40 4.68 6.72
N ARG A 120 2.42 4.70 5.84
CA ARG A 120 3.62 5.52 6.06
C ARG A 120 3.27 7.00 6.16
N SER A 121 2.45 7.51 5.24
CA SER A 121 2.06 8.92 5.21
C SER A 121 1.31 9.31 6.48
N ILE A 122 0.42 8.45 6.96
CA ILE A 122 -0.28 8.63 8.24
C ILE A 122 0.73 8.72 9.37
N GLU A 123 1.75 7.87 9.41
CA GLU A 123 2.74 7.86 10.49
C GLU A 123 3.57 9.16 10.54
N ILE A 124 3.99 9.70 9.39
CA ILE A 124 4.94 10.83 9.35
C ILE A 124 4.31 12.21 9.31
N LEU A 125 3.04 12.34 8.90
CA LEU A 125 2.36 13.63 8.85
C LEU A 125 2.16 14.22 10.26
N ASP A 126 1.97 15.51 10.40
CA ASP A 126 1.40 16.07 11.62
C ASP A 126 -0.11 15.82 11.69
N ASP A 127 -0.67 15.81 12.90
CA ASP A 127 -2.08 15.49 13.12
C ASP A 127 -3.03 16.51 12.48
N ASP A 128 -2.68 17.80 12.51
CA ASP A 128 -3.50 18.86 11.91
C ASP A 128 -3.57 18.70 10.39
N LYS A 129 -2.43 18.46 9.74
CA LYS A 129 -2.35 18.22 8.30
C LYS A 129 -3.07 16.95 7.88
N LEU A 130 -2.88 15.85 8.62
CA LEU A 130 -3.56 14.59 8.36
C LEU A 130 -5.08 14.76 8.47
N MET A 131 -5.56 15.43 9.53
CA MET A 131 -6.97 15.71 9.73
C MET A 131 -7.53 16.62 8.63
N GLN A 132 -6.76 17.63 8.20
CA GLN A 132 -7.17 18.50 7.10
C GLN A 132 -7.34 17.73 5.79
N ILE A 133 -6.40 16.85 5.44
CA ILE A 133 -6.49 15.99 4.24
C ILE A 133 -7.76 15.14 4.30
N MET A 134 -8.05 14.49 5.43
CA MET A 134 -9.23 13.64 5.57
C MET A 134 -10.55 14.41 5.49
N LYS A 135 -10.60 15.67 5.98
CA LYS A 135 -11.78 16.55 5.88
C LYS A 135 -12.00 17.05 4.46
N ASP A 136 -10.94 17.39 3.75
CA ASP A 136 -11.03 17.96 2.41
C ASP A 136 -11.34 16.88 1.35
N PHE A 137 -10.85 15.65 1.56
CA PHE A 137 -11.06 14.56 0.63
C PHE A 137 -12.54 14.20 0.49
N PHE A 138 -13.12 14.50 -0.69
CA PHE A 138 -14.55 14.42 -0.99
C PHE A 138 -15.44 15.01 0.11
N GLY A 139 -15.03 16.14 0.69
CA GLY A 139 -15.80 16.82 1.73
C GLY A 139 -15.95 16.02 3.03
N GLY A 140 -15.07 15.05 3.27
CA GLY A 140 -15.01 14.29 4.52
C GLY A 140 -15.97 13.10 4.56
N ASP A 141 -16.50 12.65 3.43
CA ASP A 141 -17.47 11.55 3.36
C ASP A 141 -16.98 10.27 4.06
N ILE A 142 -15.70 9.92 3.90
CA ILE A 142 -15.10 8.78 4.63
C ILE A 142 -14.99 9.11 6.12
N LEU A 143 -14.41 10.27 6.45
CA LEU A 143 -14.17 10.69 7.83
C LEU A 143 -15.48 10.69 8.65
N ASN A 144 -16.57 11.18 8.08
CA ASN A 144 -17.88 11.23 8.74
C ASN A 144 -18.42 9.85 9.15
N VAL A 145 -17.98 8.77 8.48
CA VAL A 145 -18.38 7.39 8.82
C VAL A 145 -17.50 6.82 9.93
N ILE A 146 -16.19 7.07 9.89
CA ILE A 146 -15.21 6.41 10.76
C ILE A 146 -14.79 7.24 11.98
N ASN A 147 -15.21 8.50 12.07
CA ASN A 147 -14.79 9.41 13.13
C ASN A 147 -15.24 8.92 14.51
N ASP A 148 -14.28 8.76 15.42
CA ASP A 148 -14.51 8.36 16.81
C ASP A 148 -13.66 9.24 17.73
N SER A 149 -14.32 10.04 18.57
CA SER A 149 -13.68 10.95 19.53
C SER A 149 -12.74 10.26 20.54
N LYS A 150 -12.81 8.93 20.68
CA LYS A 150 -11.95 8.16 21.58
C LYS A 150 -10.61 7.78 20.93
N LYS A 151 -10.48 7.93 19.61
CA LYS A 151 -9.29 7.57 18.84
C LYS A 151 -8.38 8.76 18.64
N THR A 152 -7.08 8.49 18.60
CA THR A 152 -6.08 9.45 18.14
C THR A 152 -6.25 9.74 16.65
N VAL A 153 -5.71 10.87 16.17
CA VAL A 153 -5.80 11.24 14.75
C VAL A 153 -5.13 10.20 13.86
N LYS A 154 -4.04 9.57 14.32
CA LYS A 154 -3.36 8.47 13.60
C LYS A 154 -4.23 7.22 13.46
N GLU A 155 -4.96 6.85 14.51
CA GLU A 155 -5.90 5.72 14.46
C GLU A 155 -7.04 6.01 13.49
N ILE A 156 -7.60 7.22 13.54
CA ILE A 156 -8.62 7.68 12.58
C ILE A 156 -8.05 7.67 11.15
N GLY A 157 -6.80 8.09 10.95
CA GLY A 157 -6.12 8.04 9.66
C GLY A 157 -6.00 6.62 9.08
N ARG A 158 -5.65 5.64 9.92
CA ARG A 158 -5.59 4.24 9.49
C ARG A 158 -6.96 3.70 9.13
N ASP A 159 -7.99 4.02 9.92
CA ASP A 159 -9.36 3.63 9.61
C ASP A 159 -9.87 4.28 8.32
N PHE A 160 -9.54 5.57 8.09
CA PHE A 160 -9.85 6.28 6.85
C PHE A 160 -9.24 5.55 5.65
N LEU A 161 -7.97 5.18 5.74
CA LEU A 161 -7.26 4.48 4.65
C LEU A 161 -7.88 3.12 4.36
N LEU A 162 -8.06 2.30 5.39
CA LEU A 162 -8.59 0.93 5.26
C LEU A 162 -10.04 0.95 4.77
N TYR A 163 -10.88 1.80 5.36
CA TYR A 163 -12.28 1.92 4.97
C TYR A 163 -12.43 2.41 3.52
N GLY A 164 -11.66 3.43 3.13
CA GLY A 164 -11.65 3.95 1.75
C GLY A 164 -11.22 2.88 0.75
N MET A 165 -10.13 2.15 1.04
CA MET A 165 -9.64 1.07 0.18
C MET A 165 -10.64 -0.07 0.04
N ILE A 166 -11.28 -0.48 1.14
CA ILE A 166 -12.33 -1.51 1.15
C ILE A 166 -13.54 -1.04 0.34
N CYS A 167 -13.97 0.21 0.54
CA CYS A 167 -15.06 0.81 -0.22
C CYS A 167 -14.76 0.83 -1.72
N GLU A 168 -13.55 1.23 -2.11
CA GLU A 168 -13.14 1.25 -3.50
C GLU A 168 -13.16 -0.16 -4.10
N THR A 169 -12.55 -1.12 -3.41
CA THR A 169 -12.46 -2.51 -3.86
C THR A 169 -13.84 -3.13 -4.10
N PHE A 170 -14.81 -2.79 -3.26
CA PHE A 170 -16.18 -3.30 -3.32
C PHE A 170 -17.19 -2.35 -4.00
N GLY A 171 -16.72 -1.34 -4.74
CA GLY A 171 -17.58 -0.50 -5.57
C GLY A 171 -18.56 0.37 -4.78
N ARG A 172 -18.13 0.89 -3.62
CA ARG A 172 -18.94 1.77 -2.76
C ARG A 172 -18.54 3.23 -3.01
N LYS A 173 -19.53 4.13 -2.94
CA LYS A 173 -19.36 5.57 -3.20
C LYS A 173 -18.28 6.25 -2.33
N ASN A 174 -17.99 5.70 -1.16
CA ASN A 174 -16.98 6.20 -0.23
C ASN A 174 -15.56 5.69 -0.57
N GLY A 175 -15.35 5.03 -1.71
CA GLY A 175 -14.03 4.65 -2.20
C GLY A 175 -13.21 5.85 -2.67
N PHE A 176 -11.89 5.69 -2.79
CA PHE A 176 -10.99 6.77 -3.24
C PHE A 176 -11.24 7.27 -4.67
N HIS A 177 -11.86 6.43 -5.49
CA HIS A 177 -12.39 6.77 -6.82
C HIS A 177 -13.91 6.57 -6.88
N GLN A 178 -14.58 6.76 -5.74
CA GLN A 178 -16.02 6.58 -5.55
C GLN A 178 -16.54 5.19 -5.94
N GLY A 179 -15.68 4.17 -5.88
CA GLY A 179 -16.02 2.79 -6.21
C GLY A 179 -16.02 2.47 -7.71
N LEU A 180 -15.49 3.36 -8.54
CA LEU A 180 -15.45 3.18 -9.99
C LEU A 180 -14.18 2.47 -10.49
N GLY A 181 -13.10 2.48 -9.71
CA GLY A 181 -11.83 1.85 -10.05
C GLY A 181 -11.78 0.37 -9.67
N GLY A 182 -12.35 0.02 -8.53
CA GLY A 182 -12.35 -1.35 -8.02
C GLY A 182 -10.95 -1.84 -7.63
N SER A 183 -10.74 -3.15 -7.65
CA SER A 183 -9.50 -3.77 -7.13
C SER A 183 -8.22 -3.40 -7.89
N MET A 184 -8.29 -3.08 -9.18
CA MET A 184 -7.09 -2.86 -10.01
C MET A 184 -6.71 -1.39 -10.19
N HIS A 185 -7.60 -0.47 -9.78
CA HIS A 185 -7.49 0.97 -10.08
C HIS A 185 -7.88 1.82 -8.85
N ALA A 186 -7.43 1.39 -7.67
CA ALA A 186 -7.71 2.06 -6.41
C ALA A 186 -6.82 3.28 -6.17
#